data_AF-A0A6B2FZE6-F1
#
_entry.id   AF-A0A6B2FZE6-F1
#
_cell.length_a   1.000
_cell.length_b   1.000
_cell.length_c   1.000
_cell.angle_alpha   90.00
_cell.angle_beta   90.00
_cell.angle_gamma   90.00
#
_symmetry.space_group_name_H-M   'P 1'
#
loop_
_entity.id
_entity.type
_entity.pdbx_description
1 polymer ?
#
loop_
_entity_poly.entity_id
_entity_poly.type
_entity_poly.pdbx_seq_one_letter_code
_entity_poly.pdbx_strand_id
1 'polypeptide(L)'
;MKIPSLTVIGDPSANLAGFWDPVTSLVDWCEENYIKNYFIGEFWNTLSNLGYLFLFLYALFYSKIRDVHTKIFTVSILFLSIGSALFHATLSYGCQMIDESQMIVIVLNMLFEA
;
A
#
# COMPACT_ATOMS: atom_id res chain seq x y z
N MET A 1 33.37 13.03 18.82
CA MET A 1 32.90 11.74 18.27
C MET A 1 31.39 11.71 18.45
N LYS A 2 30.62 12.13 17.43
CA LYS A 2 29.16 12.00 17.46
C LYS A 2 28.88 10.51 17.30
N ILE A 3 28.29 9.90 18.31
CA ILE A 3 27.64 8.60 18.18
C ILE A 3 26.69 8.77 16.99
N PRO A 4 26.76 7.93 15.93
CA PRO A 4 25.76 8.00 14.87
C PRO A 4 24.44 7.80 15.59
N SER A 5 23.60 8.84 15.57
CA SER A 5 22.27 8.82 16.16
C SER A 5 21.66 7.50 15.74
N LEU A 6 21.36 6.65 16.71
CA LEU A 6 20.55 5.47 16.51
C LEU A 6 19.33 5.98 15.75
N THR A 7 19.22 5.69 14.46
CA THR A 7 18.06 6.08 13.67
C THR A 7 16.90 5.38 14.34
N VAL A 8 16.14 6.13 15.13
CA VAL A 8 14.97 5.58 15.81
C VAL A 8 14.00 5.32 14.67
N ILE A 9 13.67 4.05 14.45
CA ILE A 9 12.71 3.66 13.41
C ILE A 9 11.39 4.39 13.73
N GLY A 10 10.90 5.17 12.77
CA GLY A 10 9.73 6.04 12.90
C GLY A 10 10.01 7.44 13.43
N ASP A 11 11.23 7.96 13.24
CA ASP A 11 11.54 9.38 13.48
C ASP A 11 11.24 10.24 12.24
N PRO A 12 10.20 11.10 12.26
CA PRO A 12 9.85 11.94 11.11
C PRO A 12 10.95 12.93 10.71
N SER A 13 11.89 13.24 11.62
CA SER A 13 13.03 14.12 11.31
C SER A 13 14.05 13.48 10.38
N ALA A 14 13.98 12.16 10.20
CA ALA A 14 14.82 11.42 9.25
C ALA A 14 14.26 11.42 7.83
N ASN A 15 13.02 11.88 7.60
CA ASN A 15 12.41 11.95 6.27
C ASN A 15 13.26 12.82 5.31
N LEU A 16 13.44 12.34 4.09
CA LEU A 16 14.14 13.06 3.03
C LEU A 16 13.15 13.65 2.03
N ALA A 17 13.59 14.67 1.29
CA ALA A 17 12.80 15.19 0.19
C ALA A 17 12.80 14.21 -1.00
N GLY A 18 11.62 13.92 -1.54
CA GLY A 18 11.38 12.96 -2.60
C GLY A 18 10.83 13.57 -3.89
N PHE A 19 10.55 12.70 -4.86
CA PHE A 19 10.01 13.10 -6.15
C PHE A 19 8.57 13.62 -6.08
N TRP A 20 7.73 13.03 -5.23
CA TRP A 20 6.30 13.37 -5.12
C TRP A 20 6.01 14.46 -4.09
N ASP A 21 7.04 15.13 -3.58
CA ASP A 21 6.86 16.19 -2.60
C ASP A 21 6.07 17.40 -3.16
N PRO A 22 5.29 18.08 -2.30
CA PRO A 22 5.11 17.81 -0.88
C PRO A 22 4.16 16.63 -0.60
N VAL A 23 4.39 15.91 0.51
CA VAL A 23 3.42 14.93 1.04
C VAL A 23 2.09 15.62 1.30
N THR A 24 1.00 15.05 0.76
CA THR A 24 -0.36 15.61 0.87
C THR A 24 -1.34 14.66 1.56
N SER A 25 -0.94 13.41 1.83
CA SER A 25 -1.76 12.48 2.59
C SER A 25 -2.10 13.02 3.98
N LEU A 26 -3.25 12.61 4.51
CA LEU A 26 -3.68 12.92 5.87
C LEU A 26 -2.95 12.07 6.91
N VAL A 27 -2.41 10.92 6.48
CA VAL A 27 -1.71 9.95 7.32
C VAL A 27 -0.35 9.65 6.69
N ASP A 28 0.65 9.56 7.55
CA ASP A 28 2.03 9.16 7.26
C ASP A 28 2.37 8.03 8.25
N TRP A 29 2.96 6.93 7.78
CA TRP A 29 3.19 5.78 8.65
C TRP A 29 4.55 5.86 9.34
N CYS A 30 4.89 4.80 10.07
CA CYS A 30 6.14 4.69 10.83
C CYS A 30 7.39 4.54 9.94
N GLU A 31 7.24 4.20 8.66
CA GLU A 31 8.42 4.08 7.79
C GLU A 31 8.89 5.48 7.37
N GLU A 32 10.21 5.72 7.40
CA GLU A 32 10.74 7.01 7.00
C GLU A 32 10.70 7.22 5.47
N ASN A 33 10.28 8.42 5.09
CA ASN A 33 10.02 8.79 3.71
C ASN A 33 11.30 9.00 2.90
N TYR A 34 11.34 8.38 1.72
CA TYR A 34 12.38 8.48 0.70
C TYR A 34 13.79 8.06 1.15
N ILE A 35 13.93 7.37 2.28
CA ILE A 35 15.23 6.89 2.80
C ILE A 35 15.88 5.86 1.87
N LYS A 36 15.08 5.00 1.23
CA LYS A 36 15.60 3.92 0.36
C LYS A 36 15.60 4.27 -1.12
N ASN A 37 14.68 5.12 -1.57
CA ASN A 37 14.53 5.47 -2.97
C ASN A 37 13.93 6.87 -3.11
N TYR A 38 14.40 7.65 -4.08
CA TYR A 38 13.92 9.02 -4.33
C TYR A 38 12.48 9.09 -4.91
N PHE A 39 12.02 8.02 -5.58
CA PHE A 39 10.71 7.97 -6.24
C PHE A 39 9.62 7.25 -5.43
N ILE A 40 9.99 6.57 -4.34
CA ILE A 40 9.08 5.77 -3.51
C ILE A 40 9.18 6.31 -2.09
N GLY A 41 8.09 6.86 -1.56
CA GLY A 41 8.00 7.40 -0.20
C GLY A 41 8.36 6.35 0.84
N GLU A 42 7.50 5.37 1.05
CA GLU A 42 7.71 4.29 2.03
C GLU A 42 8.05 2.98 1.30
N PHE A 43 9.34 2.68 1.17
CA PHE A 43 9.81 1.60 0.29
C PHE A 43 9.34 0.20 0.70
N TRP A 44 9.43 -0.14 1.98
CA TRP A 44 9.05 -1.46 2.47
C TRP A 44 7.53 -1.62 2.50
N ASN A 45 6.79 -0.56 2.87
CA ASN A 45 5.33 -0.56 2.80
C ASN A 45 4.86 -0.72 1.35
N THR A 46 5.46 -0.04 0.37
CA THR A 46 5.16 -0.26 -1.05
C THR A 46 5.49 -1.68 -1.49
N LEU A 47 6.66 -2.22 -1.11
CA LEU A 47 7.08 -3.56 -1.54
C LEU A 47 6.19 -4.67 -0.94
N SER A 48 5.71 -4.48 0.29
CA SER A 48 4.86 -5.45 0.98
C SER A 48 3.57 -5.77 0.21
N ASN A 49 3.08 -4.81 -0.59
CA ASN A 49 1.89 -4.96 -1.42
C ASN A 49 2.01 -6.02 -2.53
N LEU A 50 3.24 -6.46 -2.85
CA LEU A 50 3.46 -7.62 -3.71
C LEU A 50 2.84 -8.90 -3.13
N GLY A 51 2.68 -9.01 -1.81
CA GLY A 51 1.99 -10.13 -1.18
C GLY A 51 0.54 -10.26 -1.65
N TYR A 52 -0.20 -9.14 -1.71
CA TYR A 52 -1.57 -9.12 -2.24
C TYR A 52 -1.60 -9.40 -3.74
N LEU A 53 -0.63 -8.88 -4.51
CA LEU A 53 -0.49 -9.20 -5.93
C LEU A 53 -0.28 -10.71 -6.14
N PHE A 54 0.60 -11.34 -5.36
CA PHE A 54 0.82 -12.79 -5.44
C PHE A 54 -0.43 -13.58 -5.06
N LEU A 55 -1.19 -13.12 -4.06
CA LEU A 55 -2.47 -13.74 -3.71
C LEU A 55 -3.47 -13.67 -4.88
N PHE A 56 -3.58 -12.51 -5.53
CA PHE A 56 -4.40 -12.36 -6.74
C PHE A 56 -3.94 -13.31 -7.86
N LEU A 57 -2.64 -13.35 -8.16
CA LEU A 57 -2.10 -14.21 -9.22
C LEU A 57 -2.32 -15.69 -8.89
N TYR A 58 -2.14 -16.08 -7.63
CA TYR A 58 -2.42 -17.44 -7.18
C TYR A 58 -3.90 -17.79 -7.41
N ALA A 59 -4.81 -16.91 -7.00
CA ALA A 59 -6.24 -17.11 -7.20
C ALA A 59 -6.62 -17.16 -8.69
N LEU A 60 -6.01 -16.31 -9.52
CA LEU A 60 -6.26 -16.27 -10.96
C LEU A 60 -5.83 -17.57 -11.67
N PHE A 61 -4.67 -18.12 -11.32
CA PHE A 61 -4.09 -19.25 -12.05
C PHE A 61 -4.43 -20.62 -11.45
N TYR A 62 -4.59 -20.71 -10.14
CA TYR A 62 -4.72 -21.99 -9.43
C TYR A 62 -6.08 -22.21 -8.78
N SER A 63 -6.83 -21.14 -8.48
CA SER A 63 -8.18 -21.30 -7.94
C SER A 63 -9.17 -21.57 -9.08
N LYS A 64 -9.94 -22.66 -8.96
CA LYS A 64 -11.05 -22.97 -9.87
C LYS A 64 -12.27 -22.14 -9.51
N ILE A 65 -12.17 -20.81 -9.62
CA ILE A 65 -13.23 -19.87 -9.23
C ILE A 65 -14.39 -19.97 -10.22
N ARG A 66 -15.59 -20.30 -9.72
CA ARG A 66 -16.78 -20.50 -10.57
C ARG A 66 -17.86 -19.47 -10.29
N ASP A 67 -18.04 -19.10 -9.03
CA ASP A 67 -18.99 -18.10 -8.59
C ASP A 67 -18.53 -16.68 -8.96
N VAL A 68 -19.50 -15.81 -9.21
CA VAL A 68 -19.24 -14.41 -9.59
C VAL A 68 -18.64 -13.62 -8.44
N HIS A 69 -19.04 -13.96 -7.21
CA HIS A 69 -18.68 -13.30 -5.98
C HIS A 69 -17.17 -13.38 -5.71
N THR A 70 -16.63 -14.59 -5.64
CA THR A 70 -15.19 -14.83 -5.51
C THR A 70 -14.38 -14.23 -6.65
N LYS A 71 -14.93 -14.09 -7.88
CA LYS A 71 -14.25 -13.38 -8.98
C LYS A 71 -14.15 -11.88 -8.70
N ILE A 72 -15.25 -11.25 -8.27
CA ILE A 72 -15.27 -9.83 -7.90
C ILE A 72 -14.29 -9.62 -6.74
N PHE A 73 -14.37 -10.44 -5.69
CA PHE A 73 -13.45 -10.39 -4.57
C PHE A 73 -11.97 -10.51 -5.00
N THR A 74 -11.66 -11.45 -5.89
CA THR A 74 -10.30 -11.64 -6.43
C THR A 74 -9.80 -10.40 -7.17
N VAL A 75 -10.66 -9.79 -7.99
CA VAL A 75 -10.33 -8.54 -8.69
C VAL A 75 -10.18 -7.37 -7.71
N SER A 76 -10.99 -7.30 -6.65
CA SER A 76 -10.85 -6.29 -5.60
C SER A 76 -9.50 -6.38 -4.87
N ILE A 77 -8.96 -7.58 -4.64
CA ILE A 77 -7.60 -7.76 -4.07
C ILE A 77 -6.52 -7.14 -4.98
N LEU A 78 -6.65 -7.28 -6.30
CA LEU A 78 -5.72 -6.63 -7.24
C LEU A 78 -5.77 -5.10 -7.10
N PHE A 79 -6.97 -4.53 -7.04
CA PHE A 79 -7.13 -3.08 -6.88
C PHE A 79 -6.61 -2.59 -5.52
N LEU A 80 -6.81 -3.34 -4.44
CA LEU A 80 -6.19 -3.05 -3.14
C LEU A 80 -4.66 -3.04 -3.25
N SER A 81 -4.08 -4.08 -3.86
CA SER A 81 -2.62 -4.20 -4.02
C SER A 81 -2.03 -2.99 -4.76
N ILE A 82 -2.66 -2.58 -5.86
CA ILE A 82 -2.21 -1.43 -6.66
C ILE A 82 -2.46 -0.12 -5.90
N GLY A 83 -3.65 0.07 -5.33
CA GLY A 83 -4.04 1.28 -4.62
C GLY A 83 -3.13 1.56 -3.43
N SER A 84 -2.92 0.55 -2.58
CA SER A 84 -2.03 0.65 -1.42
C SER A 84 -0.57 0.87 -1.84
N ALA A 85 -0.08 0.16 -2.87
CA ALA A 85 1.28 0.39 -3.38
C ALA A 85 1.48 1.83 -3.88
N LEU A 86 0.51 2.37 -4.62
CA LEU A 86 0.54 3.76 -5.11
C LEU A 86 0.46 4.78 -3.98
N PHE A 87 -0.34 4.51 -2.95
CA PHE A 87 -0.41 5.35 -1.76
C PHE A 87 0.94 5.43 -1.06
N HIS A 88 1.53 4.29 -0.68
CA HIS A 88 2.82 4.27 0.01
C HIS A 88 3.98 4.81 -0.87
N ALA A 89 3.88 4.67 -2.19
CA ALA A 89 4.90 5.19 -3.09
C ALA A 89 4.86 6.72 -3.24
N THR A 90 3.66 7.33 -3.16
CA THR A 90 3.47 8.76 -3.47
C THR A 90 3.13 9.63 -2.26
N LEU A 91 2.56 9.04 -1.22
CA LEU A 91 2.02 9.73 -0.03
C LEU A 91 1.09 10.90 -0.42
N SER A 92 0.30 10.68 -1.47
CA SER A 92 -0.63 11.66 -2.00
C SER A 92 -2.04 11.42 -1.48
N TYR A 93 -2.79 12.50 -1.22
CA TYR A 93 -4.17 12.42 -0.76
C TYR A 93 -5.06 11.60 -1.71
N GLY A 94 -4.90 11.79 -3.02
CA GLY A 94 -5.67 11.06 -4.02
C GLY A 94 -5.44 9.55 -3.95
N CYS A 95 -4.18 9.11 -3.81
CA CYS A 95 -3.87 7.69 -3.67
C CYS A 95 -4.31 7.12 -2.32
N GLN A 96 -4.28 7.91 -1.25
CA GLN A 96 -4.84 7.53 0.05
C GLN A 96 -6.34 7.20 -0.07
N MET A 97 -7.11 8.07 -0.73
CA MET A 97 -8.55 7.82 -0.93
C MET A 97 -8.80 6.57 -1.76
N ILE A 98 -7.94 6.28 -2.75
CA ILE A 98 -8.01 5.03 -3.50
C ILE A 98 -7.78 3.83 -2.57
N ASP A 99 -6.67 3.82 -1.82
CA ASP A 99 -6.33 2.74 -0.89
C ASP A 99 -7.45 2.45 0.12
N GLU A 100 -7.87 3.47 0.87
CA GLU A 100 -8.93 3.35 1.87
C GLU A 100 -10.27 2.91 1.25
N SER A 101 -10.61 3.41 0.06
CA SER A 101 -11.85 2.98 -0.63
C SER A 101 -11.82 1.50 -1.03
N GLN A 102 -10.67 0.97 -1.46
CA GLN A 102 -10.54 -0.43 -1.83
C GLN A 102 -10.66 -1.35 -0.61
N MET A 103 -10.15 -0.93 0.56
CA MET A 103 -10.37 -1.66 1.81
C MET A 103 -11.87 -1.78 2.13
N ILE A 104 -12.64 -0.69 1.97
CA ILE A 104 -14.10 -0.72 2.17
C ILE A 104 -14.77 -1.66 1.16
N VAL A 105 -14.40 -1.60 -0.12
CA VAL A 105 -14.94 -2.49 -1.16
C VAL A 105 -14.70 -3.96 -0.79
N ILE A 106 -13.51 -4.32 -0.34
CA ILE A 106 -13.21 -5.70 0.09
C ILE A 106 -14.08 -6.13 1.26
N VAL A 107 -14.25 -5.28 2.27
CA VAL A 107 -15.13 -5.58 3.42
C VAL A 107 -16.58 -5.77 2.97
N LEU A 108 -17.08 -4.95 2.04
CA LEU A 108 -18.42 -5.10 1.49
C LEU A 108 -18.59 -6.42 0.73
N ASN A 109 -17.60 -6.83 -0.05
CA ASN A 109 -17.63 -8.15 -0.69
C ASN A 109 -17.63 -9.27 0.38
N MET A 110 -16.85 -9.17 1.45
CA MET A 110 -16.87 -10.19 2.52
C MET A 110 -18.22 -10.27 3.26
N LEU A 111 -18.89 -9.14 3.47
CA LEU A 111 -20.12 -9.07 4.25
C LEU A 111 -21.39 -9.42 3.45
N PHE A 112 -21.44 -9.04 2.19
CA PHE A 112 -22.65 -9.18 1.37
C PHE A 112 -22.60 -10.34 0.37
N GLU A 113 -21.55 -11.17 0.42
CA GLU A 113 -21.42 -12.42 -0.35
C GLU A 113 -21.76 -13.68 0.49
N ALA A 114 -22.74 -13.56 1.40
CA ALA A 114 -23.39 -14.70 2.08
C ALA A 114 -24.60 -15.22 1.27
#